data_AF-A0A2S7P6X6-F1
#
_entry.id   AF-A0A2S7P6X6-F1
#
_cell.length_a   1.000
_cell.length_b   1.000
_cell.length_c   1.000
_cell.angle_alpha   90.00
_cell.angle_beta   90.00
_cell.angle_gamma   90.00
#
_symmetry.space_group_name_H-M   'P 1'
#
loop_
_entity.id
_entity.type
_entity.pdbx_description
1 polymer ?
#
loop_
_entity_poly.entity_id
_entity_poly.type
_entity_poly.pdbx_seq_one_letter_code
_entity_poly.pdbx_strand_id
1 'polypeptide(L)'
;MFQTSIARALSNTTNAVSQSVLYPAGPDQNVTSGVQYTLDLIKYGLQDCPQQKYFLFGYSQGATVVLEALGKMDTASAGAVASVVLVGNPYRLPGRRSNVDYEGRQDNRTAVGMFATQALGENGTVPRYGDDLDRSGKVKDICLQVSR
;
A
#
# COMPACT_ATOMS: atom_id res chain seq x y z
N MET A 1 6.59 12.01 0.43
CA MET A 1 7.07 11.14 -0.66
C MET A 1 6.24 11.33 -1.93
N PHE A 2 4.93 11.09 -1.93
CA PHE A 2 4.13 11.04 -3.17
C PHE A 2 3.60 12.38 -3.70
N GLN A 3 3.91 13.52 -3.06
CA GLN A 3 3.26 14.80 -3.34
C GLN A 3 3.32 15.21 -4.82
N THR A 4 4.49 15.10 -5.45
CA THR A 4 4.66 15.47 -6.86
C THR A 4 3.87 14.57 -7.80
N SER A 5 3.88 13.25 -7.56
CA SER A 5 3.14 12.29 -8.37
C SER A 5 1.62 12.50 -8.25
N ILE A 6 1.14 12.74 -7.02
CA ILE A 6 -0.26 13.04 -6.76
C ILE A 6 -0.66 14.36 -7.43
N ALA A 7 0.12 15.43 -7.28
CA ALA A 7 -0.19 16.72 -7.89
C ALA A 7 -0.31 16.64 -9.42
N ARG A 8 0.58 15.87 -10.08
CA ARG A 8 0.51 15.63 -11.53
C ARG A 8 -0.70 14.78 -11.93
N ALA A 9 -1.10 13.80 -11.13
CA ALA A 9 -2.30 13.02 -11.41
C ALA A 9 -3.57 13.88 -11.30
N LEU A 10 -3.63 14.73 -10.29
CA LEU A 10 -4.74 15.64 -10.05
C LEU A 10 -4.81 16.79 -11.08
N SER A 11 -3.68 17.29 -11.58
CA SER A 11 -3.70 18.36 -12.61
C SER A 11 -4.40 17.94 -13.90
N ASN A 12 -4.42 16.63 -14.18
CA ASN A 12 -5.01 16.07 -15.39
C ASN A 12 -6.45 15.55 -15.16
N THR A 13 -7.01 15.71 -13.96
CA THR A 13 -8.30 15.14 -13.58
C THR A 13 -9.12 16.11 -12.74
N THR A 14 -10.28 16.55 -13.24
CA THR A 14 -11.12 17.52 -12.52
C THR A 14 -11.93 16.91 -11.37
N ASN A 15 -12.10 15.60 -11.34
CA ASN A 15 -12.97 14.88 -10.39
C ASN A 15 -12.20 13.98 -9.42
N ALA A 16 -10.91 14.26 -9.21
CA ALA A 16 -10.07 13.53 -8.28
C ALA A 16 -9.63 14.44 -7.13
N VAL A 17 -9.50 13.85 -5.94
CA VAL A 17 -8.99 14.52 -4.75
C VAL A 17 -7.95 13.63 -4.07
N SER A 18 -7.08 14.23 -3.28
CA SER A 18 -6.17 13.50 -2.40
C SER A 18 -6.58 13.70 -0.95
N GLN A 19 -6.55 12.62 -0.18
CA GLN A 19 -6.81 12.64 1.26
C GLN A 19 -5.63 11.98 1.96
N SER A 20 -5.04 12.68 2.93
CA SER A 20 -4.04 12.08 3.81
C SER A 20 -4.72 11.22 4.87
N VAL A 21 -4.15 10.03 5.09
CA VAL A 21 -4.56 9.17 6.22
C VAL A 21 -4.08 9.81 7.51
N LEU A 22 -5.03 10.10 8.41
CA LEU A 22 -4.72 10.76 9.68
C LEU A 22 -4.41 9.72 10.75
N TYR A 23 -3.15 9.68 11.18
CA TYR A 23 -2.69 8.81 12.26
C TYR A 23 -1.36 9.33 12.85
N PRO A 24 -0.93 8.87 14.04
CA PRO A 24 0.23 9.43 14.75
C PRO A 24 1.57 9.30 14.02
N ALA A 25 1.72 8.33 13.11
CA ALA A 25 2.96 8.05 12.41
C ALA A 25 4.19 7.93 13.35
N GLY A 26 4.00 7.31 14.53
CA GLY A 26 4.97 7.28 15.61
C GLY A 26 6.04 6.19 15.47
N PRO A 27 7.12 6.24 16.26
CA PRO A 27 8.20 5.25 16.20
C PRO A 27 7.78 3.86 16.69
N ASP A 28 6.69 3.77 17.48
CA ASP A 28 6.12 2.53 18.04
C ASP A 28 5.48 1.60 17.00
N GLN A 29 5.41 2.02 15.73
CA GLN A 29 4.82 1.24 14.63
C GLN A 29 3.34 0.88 14.83
N ASN A 30 2.63 1.62 15.69
CA ASN A 30 1.21 1.43 15.87
C ASN A 30 0.42 2.06 14.71
N VAL A 31 -0.08 1.21 13.81
CA VAL A 31 -0.83 1.62 12.63
C VAL A 31 -2.34 1.51 12.79
N THR A 32 -2.85 1.08 13.96
CA THR A 32 -4.27 0.73 14.14
C THR A 32 -5.22 1.87 13.74
N SER A 33 -4.96 3.10 14.17
CA SER A 33 -5.79 4.26 13.84
C SER A 33 -5.72 4.62 12.35
N GLY A 34 -4.55 4.48 11.72
CA GLY A 34 -4.39 4.72 10.28
C GLY A 34 -5.11 3.67 9.42
N VAL A 35 -5.08 2.41 9.86
CA VAL A 35 -5.83 1.32 9.21
C VAL A 35 -7.32 1.59 9.31
N GLN A 36 -7.82 1.91 10.51
CA GLN A 36 -9.24 2.20 10.72
C GLN A 36 -9.70 3.41 9.88
N TYR A 37 -8.93 4.50 9.90
CA TYR A 37 -9.21 5.68 9.09
C TYR A 37 -9.30 5.35 7.60
N THR A 38 -8.40 4.50 7.09
CA THR A 38 -8.39 4.10 5.67
C THR A 38 -9.63 3.27 5.32
N LEU A 39 -10.01 2.33 6.19
CA LEU A 39 -11.21 1.50 6.00
C LEU A 39 -12.47 2.36 6.00
N ASP A 40 -12.61 3.26 6.97
CA ASP A 40 -13.77 4.14 7.10
C ASP A 40 -13.88 5.10 5.92
N LEU A 41 -12.78 5.72 5.49
CA LEU A 41 -12.77 6.64 4.35
C LEU A 41 -13.29 5.95 3.08
N ILE A 42 -12.84 4.74 2.80
CA ILE A 42 -13.26 3.99 1.61
C ILE A 42 -14.70 3.53 1.74
N LYS A 43 -15.06 2.95 2.90
CA LYS A 43 -16.40 2.43 3.15
C LYS A 43 -17.46 3.51 3.06
N TYR A 44 -17.26 4.65 3.73
CA TYR A 44 -18.21 5.76 3.70
C TYR A 44 -18.20 6.47 2.35
N GLY A 45 -17.03 6.67 1.73
CA GLY A 45 -16.98 7.26 0.39
C GLY A 45 -17.72 6.41 -0.66
N LEU A 46 -17.72 5.08 -0.53
CA LEU A 46 -18.51 4.20 -1.42
C LEU A 46 -20.02 4.23 -1.13
N GLN A 47 -20.45 4.62 0.06
CA GLN A 47 -21.88 4.82 0.35
C GLN A 47 -22.39 6.05 -0.39
N ASP A 48 -21.61 7.14 -0.39
CA ASP A 48 -21.97 8.39 -1.05
C ASP A 48 -21.72 8.35 -2.57
N CYS A 49 -20.67 7.64 -2.99
CA CYS A 49 -20.23 7.53 -4.38
C CYS A 49 -19.89 6.08 -4.75
N PRO A 50 -20.87 5.23 -5.08
CA PRO A 50 -20.66 3.78 -5.31
C PRO A 50 -19.69 3.43 -6.44
N GLN A 51 -19.45 4.36 -7.37
CA GLN A 51 -18.51 4.19 -8.49
C GLN A 51 -17.10 4.75 -8.19
N GLN A 52 -16.89 5.33 -7.01
CA GLN A 52 -15.61 5.93 -6.63
C GLN A 52 -14.50 4.88 -6.66
N LYS A 53 -13.35 5.27 -7.21
CA LYS A 53 -12.14 4.46 -7.26
C LYS A 53 -11.07 5.04 -6.36
N TYR A 54 -10.28 4.16 -5.75
CA TYR A 54 -9.25 4.55 -4.81
C TYR A 54 -7.86 4.15 -5.30
N PHE A 55 -6.92 5.07 -5.10
CA PHE A 55 -5.50 4.87 -5.32
C PHE A 55 -4.82 4.98 -3.95
N LEU A 56 -4.20 3.89 -3.49
CA LEU A 56 -3.59 3.84 -2.16
C LEU A 56 -2.09 4.01 -2.28
N PHE A 57 -1.54 4.96 -1.52
CA PHE A 57 -0.11 5.25 -1.49
C PHE A 57 0.43 5.07 -0.08
N GLY A 58 1.38 4.14 0.09
CA GLY A 58 1.98 3.82 1.38
C GLY A 58 3.50 3.97 1.34
N TYR A 59 4.07 4.73 2.27
CA TYR A 59 5.53 4.87 2.42
C TYR A 59 5.97 4.45 3.81
N SER A 60 7.00 3.59 3.91
CA SER A 60 7.54 3.10 5.18
C SER A 60 6.42 2.52 6.06
N GLN A 61 6.18 3.06 7.25
CA GLN A 61 5.06 2.66 8.11
C GLN A 61 3.68 2.83 7.45
N GLY A 62 3.50 3.83 6.58
CA GLY A 62 2.27 3.99 5.80
C GLY A 62 2.06 2.85 4.79
N ALA A 63 3.11 2.12 4.37
CA ALA A 63 2.93 0.89 3.60
C ALA A 63 2.30 -0.20 4.46
N THR A 64 2.67 -0.32 5.74
CA THR A 64 2.03 -1.23 6.70
C THR A 64 0.55 -0.90 6.87
N VAL A 65 0.18 0.38 6.99
CA VAL A 65 -1.23 0.82 7.05
C VAL A 65 -2.00 0.28 5.84
N VAL A 66 -1.45 0.45 4.63
CA VAL A 66 -2.11 -0.01 3.40
C VAL A 66 -2.20 -1.54 3.35
N LEU A 67 -1.15 -2.27 3.72
CA LEU A 67 -1.16 -3.73 3.76
C LEU A 67 -2.23 -4.28 4.69
N GLU A 68 -2.30 -3.76 5.91
CA GLU A 68 -3.29 -4.18 6.89
C GLU A 68 -4.71 -3.79 6.49
N ALA A 69 -4.92 -2.60 5.93
CA ALA A 69 -6.20 -2.18 5.42
C ALA A 69 -6.68 -3.12 4.31
N LEU A 70 -5.83 -3.42 3.32
CA LEU A 70 -6.16 -4.36 2.24
C LEU A 70 -6.54 -5.75 2.76
N GLY A 71 -5.91 -6.22 3.84
CA GLY A 71 -6.24 -7.50 4.48
C GLY A 71 -7.56 -7.50 5.27
N LYS A 72 -8.10 -6.33 5.62
CA LYS A 72 -9.32 -6.15 6.41
C LYS A 72 -10.51 -5.60 5.61
N MET A 73 -10.29 -5.18 4.37
CA MET A 73 -11.35 -4.66 3.49
C MET A 73 -12.39 -5.74 3.17
N ASP A 74 -13.66 -5.32 3.11
CA ASP A 74 -14.69 -6.12 2.48
C ASP A 74 -14.51 -6.17 0.95
N THR A 75 -15.24 -7.08 0.29
CA THR A 75 -15.13 -7.30 -1.16
C THR A 75 -15.42 -6.03 -1.97
N ALA A 76 -16.38 -5.21 -1.54
CA ALA A 76 -16.76 -3.98 -2.25
C ALA A 76 -15.62 -2.94 -2.18
N SER A 77 -15.08 -2.72 -0.98
CA SER A 77 -13.96 -1.81 -0.72
C SER A 77 -12.71 -2.24 -1.48
N ALA A 78 -12.36 -3.53 -1.42
CA ALA A 78 -11.24 -4.08 -2.17
C ALA A 78 -11.44 -3.96 -3.70
N GLY A 79 -12.67 -4.15 -4.19
CA GLY A 79 -13.03 -3.97 -5.59
C GLY A 79 -12.94 -2.52 -6.10
N ALA A 80 -13.08 -1.55 -5.20
CA ALA A 80 -12.95 -0.12 -5.51
C ALA A 80 -11.48 0.34 -5.58
N VAL A 81 -10.54 -0.41 -5.02
CA VAL A 81 -9.10 -0.11 -5.14
C VAL A 81 -8.62 -0.38 -6.57
N ALA A 82 -8.29 0.69 -7.28
CA ALA A 82 -7.81 0.67 -8.65
C ALA A 82 -6.30 0.49 -8.72
N SER A 83 -5.55 1.02 -7.76
CA SER A 83 -4.10 0.87 -7.70
C SER A 83 -3.56 1.02 -6.28
N VAL A 84 -2.44 0.35 -6.02
CA VAL A 84 -1.69 0.43 -4.77
C VAL A 84 -0.22 0.68 -5.09
N VAL A 85 0.38 1.70 -4.49
CA VAL A 85 1.81 1.99 -4.58
C VAL A 85 2.40 1.95 -3.19
N LEU A 86 3.30 1.01 -2.95
CA LEU A 86 4.06 0.88 -1.71
C LEU A 86 5.51 1.26 -1.99
N VAL A 87 6.13 2.03 -1.11
CA VAL A 87 7.55 2.38 -1.19
C VAL A 87 8.20 2.15 0.16
N GLY A 88 9.31 1.41 0.17
CA GLY A 88 10.00 1.07 1.41
C GLY A 88 9.12 0.25 2.36
N ASN A 89 8.36 -0.71 1.80
CA ASN A 89 7.51 -1.60 2.56
C ASN A 89 8.34 -2.43 3.56
N PRO A 90 8.17 -2.25 4.88
CA PRO A 90 8.95 -2.98 5.88
C PRO A 90 8.58 -4.47 5.94
N TYR A 91 7.47 -4.88 5.31
CA TYR A 91 7.01 -6.27 5.21
C TYR A 91 7.14 -6.85 3.79
N ARG A 92 8.01 -6.26 2.94
CA ARG A 92 8.28 -6.80 1.60
C ARG A 92 8.73 -8.25 1.66
N LEU A 93 8.17 -9.08 0.79
CA LEU A 93 8.58 -10.47 0.57
C LEU A 93 9.13 -10.65 -0.86
N PRO A 94 10.16 -11.49 -1.07
CA PRO A 94 10.73 -11.73 -2.39
C PRO A 94 9.77 -12.54 -3.29
N GLY A 95 10.01 -12.50 -4.60
CA GLY A 95 9.31 -13.34 -5.58
C GLY A 95 7.87 -12.93 -5.92
N ARG A 96 7.37 -11.81 -5.39
CA ARG A 96 6.03 -11.30 -5.72
C ARG A 96 6.02 -10.59 -7.06
N ARG A 97 4.93 -10.70 -7.84
CA ARG A 97 4.85 -10.08 -9.19
C ARG A 97 4.79 -8.56 -9.14
N SER A 98 4.21 -8.03 -8.07
CA SER A 98 4.10 -6.59 -7.81
C SER A 98 5.42 -5.93 -7.38
N ASN A 99 6.46 -6.72 -7.07
CA ASN A 99 7.77 -6.22 -6.71
C ASN A 99 8.45 -5.56 -7.90
N VAL A 100 8.80 -4.28 -7.73
CA VAL A 100 9.53 -3.51 -8.75
C VAL A 100 10.71 -2.76 -8.13
N ASP A 101 11.70 -2.45 -8.97
CA ASP A 101 12.84 -1.61 -8.62
C ASP A 101 12.47 -0.12 -8.68
N TYR A 102 13.42 0.76 -8.40
CA TYR A 102 13.18 2.21 -8.40
C TYR A 102 12.85 2.78 -9.78
N GLU A 103 13.13 2.05 -10.87
CA GLU A 103 12.78 2.41 -12.25
C GLU A 103 11.42 1.82 -12.67
N GLY A 104 10.78 1.05 -11.79
CA GLY A 104 9.50 0.40 -12.06
C GLY A 104 9.61 -0.93 -12.83
N ARG A 105 10.82 -1.46 -13.02
CA ARG A 105 11.05 -2.77 -13.65
C ARG A 105 10.82 -3.88 -12.63
N GLN A 106 10.47 -5.08 -13.10
CA GLN A 106 10.30 -6.24 -12.21
C GLN A 106 11.56 -6.48 -11.37
N ASP A 107 11.37 -6.61 -10.06
CA ASP A 107 12.46 -6.80 -9.11
C ASP A 107 12.60 -8.27 -8.72
N ASN A 108 13.61 -8.93 -9.28
CA ASN A 108 13.95 -10.33 -9.02
C ASN A 108 14.94 -10.51 -7.85
N ARG A 109 15.30 -9.44 -7.14
CA ARG A 109 16.19 -9.54 -5.98
C ARG A 109 15.48 -10.24 -4.82
N THR A 110 16.25 -10.83 -3.93
CA THR A 110 15.78 -11.53 -2.72
C THR A 110 15.59 -10.58 -1.54
N ALA A 111 15.35 -9.28 -1.79
CA ALA A 111 15.21 -8.28 -0.75
C ALA A 111 13.97 -8.57 0.13
N VAL A 112 14.20 -8.75 1.44
CA VAL A 112 13.17 -8.93 2.47
C VAL A 112 13.08 -7.65 3.29
N GLY A 113 11.86 -7.22 3.62
CA GLY A 113 11.65 -6.07 4.50
C GLY A 113 12.09 -6.38 5.93
N MET A 114 12.61 -5.38 6.63
CA MET A 114 13.15 -5.53 8.00
C MET A 114 12.16 -6.17 8.97
N PHE A 115 10.90 -5.74 8.95
CA PHE A 115 9.88 -6.28 9.86
C PHE A 115 9.33 -7.62 9.37
N ALA A 116 9.39 -7.92 8.06
CA ALA A 116 9.15 -9.28 7.58
C ALA A 116 10.21 -10.25 8.11
N THR A 117 11.49 -9.87 8.10
CA THR A 117 12.56 -10.71 8.67
C THR A 117 12.33 -10.98 10.15
N GLN A 118 11.98 -9.95 10.94
CA GLN A 118 11.66 -10.10 12.36
C GLN A 118 10.46 -11.04 12.58
N ALA A 119 9.34 -10.77 11.91
CA ALA A 119 8.13 -11.57 12.06
C ALA A 119 8.35 -13.04 11.68
N LEU A 120 9.10 -13.32 10.61
CA LEU A 120 9.44 -14.68 10.21
C LEU A 120 10.33 -15.38 11.25
N GLY A 121 11.27 -14.67 11.87
CA GLY A 121 12.11 -15.21 12.95
C GLY A 121 11.33 -15.55 14.22
N GLU A 122 10.23 -14.84 14.47
CA GLU A 122 9.34 -15.04 15.62
C GLU A 122 8.19 -16.03 15.33
N ASN A 123 8.19 -16.72 14.18
CA ASN A 123 7.06 -17.53 13.68
C ASN A 123 5.72 -16.75 13.64
N GLY A 124 5.80 -15.43 13.47
CA GLY A 124 4.66 -14.54 13.37
C GLY A 124 4.04 -14.50 11.97
N THR A 125 2.91 -13.80 11.86
CA THR A 125 2.26 -13.55 10.57
C THR A 125 2.82 -12.28 9.95
N VAL A 126 3.24 -12.34 8.68
CA VAL A 126 3.66 -11.17 7.90
C VAL A 126 2.42 -10.53 7.25
N PRO A 127 2.09 -9.26 7.56
CA PRO A 127 1.05 -8.53 6.86
C PRO A 127 1.33 -8.51 5.35
N ARG A 128 0.35 -8.93 4.55
CA ARG A 128 0.47 -8.99 3.10
C ARG A 128 -0.89 -8.97 2.42
N TYR A 129 -0.96 -8.42 1.21
CA TYR A 129 -2.10 -8.63 0.32
C TYR A 129 -2.06 -10.04 -0.30
N GLY A 130 -3.25 -10.54 -0.68
CA GLY A 130 -3.43 -11.85 -1.31
C GLY A 130 -2.79 -11.98 -2.70
N ASP A 131 -2.61 -13.21 -3.15
CA ASP A 131 -1.95 -13.54 -4.42
C ASP A 131 -2.72 -13.02 -5.64
N ASP A 132 -4.04 -12.94 -5.57
CA ASP A 132 -4.86 -12.38 -6.65
C ASP A 132 -4.55 -10.90 -6.87
N LEU A 133 -4.41 -10.13 -5.78
CA LEU A 133 -4.05 -8.72 -5.87
C LEU A 133 -2.59 -8.54 -6.34
N ASP A 134 -1.67 -9.40 -5.89
CA ASP A 134 -0.29 -9.42 -6.40
C ASP A 134 -0.23 -9.62 -7.92
N ARG A 135 -1.04 -10.55 -8.44
CA ARG A 135 -1.05 -10.90 -9.87
C ARG A 135 -1.90 -9.97 -10.72
N SER A 136 -2.74 -9.12 -10.12
CA SER A 136 -3.67 -8.23 -10.81
C SER A 136 -3.02 -7.11 -11.62
N GLY A 137 -1.74 -6.80 -11.36
CA GLY A 137 -1.04 -5.65 -11.94
C GLY A 137 -1.40 -4.30 -11.28
N LYS A 138 -2.33 -4.28 -10.31
CA LYS A 138 -2.73 -3.07 -9.58
C LYS A 138 -1.71 -2.58 -8.56
N VAL A 139 -0.86 -3.49 -8.07
CA VAL A 139 0.10 -3.20 -6.99
C VAL A 139 1.50 -2.97 -7.57
N LYS A 140 2.16 -1.92 -7.07
CA LYS A 140 3.59 -1.68 -7.25
C LYS A 140 4.23 -1.56 -5.87
N ASP A 141 4.98 -2.58 -5.47
CA ASP A 141 5.80 -2.58 -4.26
C ASP A 141 7.24 -2.24 -4.66
N ILE A 142 7.62 -0.98 -4.46
CA ILE A 142 8.86 -0.38 -4.96
C ILE A 142 9.96 -0.49 -3.91
N CYS A 143 11.04 -1.20 -4.27
CA CYS A 143 12.26 -1.24 -3.49
C CYS A 143 13.29 -0.23 -4.04
N LEU A 144 13.60 0.79 -3.23
CA LEU A 144 14.53 1.87 -3.58
C LEU A 144 16.01 1.48 -3.51
N GLN A 145 16.33 0.27 -3.03
CA GLN A 145 17.70 -0.19 -3.03
C GLN A 145 18.21 -0.18 -4.48
N VAL A 146 19.41 0.35 -4.70
CA VAL A 146 20.14 0.23 -5.97
C VAL A 146 21.03 -1.00 -5.82
N SER A 147 21.04 -1.91 -6.80
CA SER A 147 21.97 -3.05 -6.78
C SER A 147 23.39 -2.51 -6.64
N ARG A 148 24.14 -2.99 -5.64
CA ARG A 148 25.59 -2.82 -5.58
C ARG A 148 26.25 -3.89 -6.44
#